data_AF-A0A402ACH4-F1
#
_entry.id   AF-A0A402ACH4-F1
#
_cell.length_a   1.000
_cell.length_b   1.000
_cell.length_c   1.000
_cell.angle_alpha   90.00
_cell.angle_beta   90.00
_cell.angle_gamma   90.00
#
_symmetry.space_group_name_H-M   'P 1'
#
loop_
_entity.id
_entity.type
_entity.pdbx_description
1 polymer ?
#
loop_
_entity_poly.entity_id
_entity_poly.type
_entity_poly.pdbx_seq_one_letter_code
_entity_poly.pdbx_strand_id
1 'polypeptide(L)'
;MGKNGKRSTSNATGNLRNGMLSVTVEDITVTLELDPISAEPALNVVGNKGKKLKSLPVRLKKHEEVAHLLDRKREIERQISRIRATLEASMCRGEYFTAREILDLLAHPVLSCLLQQLIIVRDADRSAMGYPCRLEGKGEPQLGLRSYSGNTSAVELTAKDLRLAHPHDLWQTKTWHAWQRECFTVARTQPFKQVFRELYVCTSNETRHGDDALSQRYHGHQVQQRQSHALLGQRGWIVDYEEGVRRTFHAEKLTAIVSFIHGVFTPNEVEGLTVGDVFFLQRDSYKPIALASVPPRVFSETMRDLDLVVSVAHSGGVDPEASTSTVEMRSALASETCTLLGIENVTFKSSHALISGSLSHYSVHLGSASVHRQPGGALCIIPVHAQHRGRIFLPFADNDPKTVITKIITLARDHEIKDPSILEQIL
;
A
#
# COMPACT_ATOMS: atom_id res chain seq x y z
N MET A 1 39.21 42.98 -37.11
CA MET A 1 37.85 42.42 -37.08
C MET A 1 37.89 41.07 -36.36
N GLY A 2 37.56 41.08 -35.07
CA GLY A 2 37.60 39.90 -34.22
C GLY A 2 36.39 39.00 -34.43
N LYS A 3 36.63 37.71 -34.70
CA LYS A 3 35.63 36.65 -34.66
C LYS A 3 35.40 36.26 -33.20
N ASN A 4 34.28 36.68 -32.62
CA ASN A 4 33.83 36.23 -31.31
C ASN A 4 33.32 34.78 -31.40
N GLY A 5 34.15 33.83 -30.97
CA GLY A 5 33.71 32.47 -30.65
C GLY A 5 32.81 32.50 -29.42
N LYS A 6 31.51 32.25 -29.60
CA LYS A 6 30.60 31.92 -28.50
C LYS A 6 31.01 30.55 -27.96
N ARG A 7 31.63 30.54 -26.78
CA ARG A 7 31.86 29.33 -25.98
C ARG A 7 30.51 28.66 -25.71
N SER A 8 30.32 27.45 -26.23
CA SER A 8 29.35 26.50 -25.70
C SER A 8 29.72 26.23 -24.25
N THR A 9 28.81 26.57 -23.33
CA THR A 9 28.93 26.15 -21.92
C THR A 9 28.16 24.84 -21.79
N SER A 10 28.72 23.76 -22.32
CA SER A 10 28.15 22.43 -22.10
C SER A 10 28.56 21.94 -20.71
N ASN A 11 27.58 21.74 -19.84
CA ASN A 11 27.75 21.09 -18.55
C ASN A 11 26.95 19.76 -18.53
N ALA A 12 26.96 19.06 -19.67
CA ALA A 12 26.19 17.83 -19.89
C ALA A 12 26.68 16.65 -19.00
N THR A 13 27.85 16.78 -18.36
CA THR A 13 28.47 15.80 -17.45
C THR A 13 28.33 16.15 -15.97
N GLY A 14 27.62 17.23 -15.62
CA GLY A 14 27.41 17.64 -14.23
C GLY A 14 26.53 16.67 -13.44
N ASN A 15 26.88 16.42 -12.17
CA ASN A 15 25.95 15.81 -11.23
C ASN A 15 24.74 16.74 -11.04
N LEU A 16 23.52 16.20 -11.01
CA LEU A 16 22.23 16.88 -10.72
C LEU A 16 22.14 17.42 -9.27
N ARG A 17 23.27 17.77 -8.67
CA ARG A 17 23.38 18.23 -7.27
C ARG A 17 22.60 19.52 -7.02
N ASN A 18 22.37 20.32 -8.07
CA ASN A 18 21.54 21.54 -8.05
C ASN A 18 20.19 21.36 -8.78
N GLY A 19 19.80 20.13 -9.13
CA GLY A 19 18.49 19.82 -9.73
C GLY A 19 18.28 20.26 -11.18
N MET A 20 19.28 20.80 -11.87
CA MET A 20 19.16 21.30 -13.24
C MET A 20 20.33 20.89 -14.14
N LEU A 21 20.03 20.37 -15.33
CA LEU A 21 20.99 20.18 -16.43
C LEU A 21 20.46 20.85 -17.69
N SER A 22 21.20 21.79 -18.27
CA SER A 22 20.77 22.53 -19.45
C SER A 22 21.72 22.34 -20.62
N VAL A 23 21.15 22.23 -21.81
CA VAL A 23 21.85 22.15 -23.09
C VAL A 23 21.23 23.20 -24.01
N THR A 24 22.06 24.02 -24.67
CA THR A 24 21.58 25.00 -25.65
C THR A 24 22.09 24.62 -27.02
N VAL A 25 21.17 24.34 -27.94
CA VAL A 25 21.46 24.03 -29.34
C VAL A 25 20.76 25.08 -30.20
N GLU A 26 21.54 25.78 -31.02
CA GLU A 26 21.09 26.95 -31.79
C GLU A 26 20.51 28.05 -30.87
N ASP A 27 19.21 28.33 -30.96
CA ASP A 27 18.47 29.29 -30.12
C ASP A 27 17.48 28.59 -29.18
N ILE A 28 17.64 27.29 -28.93
CA ILE A 28 16.75 26.50 -28.09
C ILE A 28 17.55 25.92 -26.91
N THR A 29 17.15 26.32 -25.70
CA THR A 29 17.65 25.74 -24.45
C THR A 29 16.71 24.66 -23.98
N VAL A 30 17.24 23.46 -23.76
CA VAL A 30 16.55 22.31 -23.18
C VAL A 30 17.13 22.09 -21.79
N THR A 31 16.27 22.13 -20.78
CA THR A 31 16.63 21.98 -19.38
C THR A 31 15.91 20.78 -18.79
N LEU A 32 16.68 19.85 -18.23
CA LEU A 32 16.22 18.76 -17.39
C LEU A 32 16.22 19.22 -15.94
N GLU A 33 15.04 19.17 -15.32
CA GLU A 33 14.78 19.57 -13.94
C GLU A 33 14.13 18.44 -13.16
N LEU A 34 14.33 18.38 -11.84
CA LEU A 34 13.60 17.48 -10.96
C LEU A 34 12.49 18.23 -10.23
N ASP A 35 11.30 17.64 -10.16
CA ASP A 35 10.26 18.13 -9.26
C ASP A 35 10.75 18.04 -7.79
N PRO A 36 10.65 19.12 -6.99
CA PRO A 36 11.22 19.15 -5.65
C PRO A 36 10.51 18.20 -4.66
N ILE A 37 9.30 17.74 -4.98
CA ILE A 37 8.49 16.86 -4.12
C ILE A 37 8.54 15.42 -4.61
N SER A 38 8.20 15.19 -5.87
CA SER A 38 8.08 13.84 -6.46
C SER A 38 9.40 13.29 -7.01
N ALA A 39 10.42 14.15 -7.13
CA ALA A 39 11.67 13.89 -7.85
C ALA A 39 11.49 13.62 -9.34
N GLU A 40 10.28 13.75 -9.90
CA GLU A 40 10.02 13.37 -11.28
C GLU A 40 10.76 14.30 -12.26
N PRO A 41 11.51 13.74 -13.23
CA PRO A 41 12.29 14.55 -14.15
C PRO A 41 11.39 15.18 -15.22
N ALA A 42 11.46 16.49 -15.37
CA ALA A 42 10.75 17.27 -16.38
C ALA A 42 11.73 17.92 -17.36
N LEU A 43 11.27 18.11 -18.61
CA LEU A 43 12.00 18.85 -19.64
C LEU A 43 11.34 20.20 -19.88
N ASN A 44 12.04 21.26 -19.54
CA ASN A 44 11.69 22.62 -19.92
C ASN A 44 12.41 22.98 -21.23
N VAL A 45 11.65 23.40 -22.24
CA VAL A 45 12.20 23.80 -23.54
C VAL A 45 11.89 25.27 -23.78
N VAL A 46 12.92 26.08 -23.98
CA VAL A 46 12.83 27.52 -24.18
C VAL A 46 13.45 27.86 -25.53
N GLY A 47 12.65 28.46 -26.42
CA GLY A 47 13.11 28.92 -27.73
C GLY A 47 13.63 30.37 -27.72
N ASN A 48 13.89 30.89 -28.91
CA ASN A 48 14.45 32.23 -29.10
C ASN A 48 13.61 33.31 -28.36
N LYS A 49 14.29 34.27 -27.73
CA LYS A 49 13.74 35.34 -26.89
C LYS A 49 12.99 34.87 -25.61
N GLY A 50 13.29 33.68 -25.10
CA GLY A 50 12.73 33.20 -23.83
C GLY A 50 11.32 32.58 -23.94
N LYS A 51 10.84 32.30 -25.17
CA LYS A 51 9.50 31.72 -25.36
C LYS A 51 9.49 30.23 -24.98
N LYS A 52 8.74 29.87 -23.94
CA LYS A 52 8.51 28.46 -23.55
C LYS A 52 7.81 27.69 -24.69
N LEU A 53 8.38 26.57 -25.10
CA LEU A 53 7.83 25.67 -26.12
C LEU A 53 7.06 24.52 -25.44
N LYS A 54 5.95 24.09 -26.06
CA LYS A 54 5.13 22.98 -25.55
C LYS A 54 5.79 21.61 -25.69
N SER A 55 6.71 21.46 -26.65
CA SER A 55 7.38 20.19 -26.91
C SER A 55 8.78 20.42 -27.47
N LEU A 56 9.64 19.42 -27.26
CA LEU A 56 10.97 19.37 -27.85
C LEU A 56 10.86 19.12 -29.37
N PRO A 57 11.36 20.04 -30.23
CA PRO A 57 11.34 19.84 -31.68
C PRO A 57 12.00 18.54 -32.11
N VAL A 58 11.37 17.81 -33.04
CA VAL A 58 11.82 16.46 -33.46
C VAL A 58 13.26 16.44 -33.95
N ARG A 59 13.68 17.49 -34.68
CA ARG A 59 15.06 17.64 -35.18
C ARG A 59 16.12 17.65 -34.07
N LEU A 60 15.78 18.20 -32.90
CA LEU A 60 16.71 18.31 -31.77
C LEU A 60 16.82 17.00 -30.98
N LYS A 61 15.84 16.10 -31.06
CA LYS A 61 15.89 14.80 -30.34
C LYS A 61 17.08 13.93 -30.74
N LYS A 62 17.60 14.11 -31.97
CA LYS A 62 18.76 13.37 -32.50
C LYS A 62 20.09 14.10 -32.27
N HIS A 63 20.06 15.33 -31.76
CA HIS A 63 21.28 16.05 -31.43
C HIS A 63 21.92 15.38 -30.22
N GLU A 64 23.21 15.10 -30.30
CA GLU A 64 23.95 14.28 -29.32
C GLU A 64 23.72 14.74 -27.86
N GLU A 65 23.94 16.02 -27.57
CA GLU A 65 23.75 16.57 -26.21
C GLU A 65 22.29 16.49 -25.72
N VAL A 66 21.30 16.61 -26.60
CA VAL A 66 19.88 16.50 -26.25
C VAL A 66 19.48 15.04 -26.05
N ALA A 67 20.02 14.13 -26.85
CA ALA A 67 19.84 12.69 -26.68
C ALA A 67 20.40 12.24 -25.32
N HIS A 68 21.58 12.74 -24.91
CA HIS A 68 22.14 12.50 -23.57
C HIS A 68 21.20 12.98 -22.45
N LEU A 69 20.57 14.15 -22.58
CA LEU A 69 19.57 14.62 -21.60
C LEU A 69 18.35 13.70 -21.54
N LEU A 70 17.85 13.23 -22.69
CA LEU A 70 16.70 12.31 -22.76
C LEU A 70 17.03 10.95 -22.13
N ASP A 71 18.23 10.43 -22.35
CA ASP A 71 18.67 9.18 -21.73
C ASP A 71 18.88 9.36 -20.23
N ARG A 72 19.41 10.49 -19.79
CA ARG A 72 19.53 10.81 -18.36
C ARG A 72 18.16 10.90 -17.69
N LYS A 73 17.17 11.52 -18.33
CA LYS A 73 15.77 11.54 -17.86
C LYS A 73 15.24 10.12 -17.66
N ARG A 74 15.38 9.24 -18.64
CA ARG A 74 14.93 7.83 -18.56
C ARG A 74 15.63 7.05 -17.47
N GLU A 75 16.93 7.31 -17.27
CA GLU A 75 17.69 6.68 -16.19
C GLU A 75 17.13 7.08 -14.82
N ILE A 76 16.84 8.37 -14.62
CA ILE A 76 16.24 8.90 -13.39
C ILE A 76 14.85 8.29 -13.16
N GLU A 77 14.00 8.20 -14.18
CA GLU A 77 12.67 7.56 -14.08
C GLU A 77 12.78 6.11 -13.59
N ARG A 78 13.72 5.33 -14.16
CA ARG A 78 13.99 3.95 -13.72
C ARG A 78 14.55 3.90 -12.29
N GLN A 79 15.41 4.84 -11.92
CA GLN A 79 15.95 4.94 -10.56
C GLN A 79 14.84 5.24 -9.55
N ILE A 80 13.94 6.19 -9.83
CA ILE A 80 12.80 6.52 -8.97
C ILE A 80 11.91 5.30 -8.75
N SER A 81 11.56 4.58 -9.81
CA SER A 81 10.74 3.38 -9.70
C SER A 81 11.37 2.33 -8.76
N ARG A 82 12.66 2.06 -8.91
CA ARG A 82 13.40 1.14 -8.02
C ARG A 82 13.46 1.65 -6.59
N ILE A 83 13.74 2.93 -6.39
CA ILE A 83 13.81 3.55 -5.05
C ILE A 83 12.46 3.46 -4.33
N ARG A 84 11.34 3.76 -5.02
CA ARG A 84 9.98 3.64 -4.45
C ARG A 84 9.73 2.21 -3.96
N ALA A 85 10.04 1.21 -4.79
CA ALA A 85 9.90 -0.20 -4.41
C ALA A 85 10.81 -0.61 -3.25
N THR A 86 12.07 -0.14 -3.22
CA THR A 86 13.00 -0.41 -2.12
C THR A 86 12.53 0.20 -0.80
N LEU A 87 12.08 1.45 -0.81
CA LEU A 87 11.57 2.13 0.39
C LEU A 87 10.29 1.46 0.90
N GLU A 88 9.34 1.11 0.01
CA GLU A 88 8.14 0.38 0.43
C GLU A 88 8.50 -0.96 1.07
N ALA A 89 9.39 -1.73 0.43
CA ALA A 89 9.80 -3.02 0.95
C ALA A 89 10.56 -2.91 2.28
N SER A 90 11.34 -1.84 2.47
CA SER A 90 12.03 -1.52 3.72
C SER A 90 11.05 -1.25 4.87
N MET A 91 9.97 -0.50 4.60
CA MET A 91 8.87 -0.32 5.57
C MET A 91 8.20 -1.65 5.92
N CYS A 92 7.88 -2.47 4.92
CA CYS A 92 7.19 -3.76 5.12
C CYS A 92 8.06 -4.75 5.91
N ARG A 93 9.38 -4.75 5.70
CA ARG A 93 10.35 -5.56 6.47
C ARG A 93 10.70 -4.95 7.83
N GLY A 94 10.40 -3.66 8.04
CA GLY A 94 10.78 -2.94 9.25
C GLY A 94 12.29 -2.84 9.41
N GLU A 95 13.01 -2.57 8.32
CA GLU A 95 14.47 -2.42 8.36
C GLU A 95 14.88 -1.22 9.20
N TYR A 96 15.94 -1.41 9.98
CA TYR A 96 16.53 -0.34 10.77
C TYR A 96 17.57 0.44 9.98
N PHE A 97 17.59 1.74 10.25
CA PHE A 97 18.55 2.70 9.80
C PHE A 97 19.19 3.38 11.01
N THR A 98 20.44 3.74 10.84
CA THR A 98 21.12 4.71 11.71
C THR A 98 20.75 6.13 11.32
N ALA A 99 20.86 7.07 12.26
CA ALA A 99 20.64 8.47 11.94
C ALA A 99 21.62 8.99 10.88
N ARG A 100 22.84 8.43 10.81
CA ARG A 100 23.84 8.77 9.79
C ARG A 100 23.40 8.30 8.41
N GLU A 101 22.94 7.06 8.30
CA GLU A 101 22.40 6.54 7.04
C GLU A 101 21.25 7.42 6.54
N ILE A 102 20.27 7.77 7.39
CA ILE A 102 19.18 8.67 6.99
C ILE A 102 19.70 10.03 6.51
N LEU A 103 20.70 10.61 7.17
CA LEU A 103 21.33 11.84 6.71
C LEU A 103 21.96 11.63 5.32
N ASP A 104 22.73 10.58 5.11
CA ASP A 104 23.34 10.28 3.81
C ASP A 104 22.29 10.13 2.70
N LEU A 105 21.17 9.46 2.99
CA LEU A 105 20.04 9.37 2.08
C LEU A 105 19.42 10.75 1.77
N LEU A 106 19.33 11.65 2.76
CA LEU A 106 18.88 13.03 2.59
C LEU A 106 19.88 13.92 1.82
N ALA A 107 21.14 13.50 1.62
CA ALA A 107 22.08 14.21 0.74
C ALA A 107 21.92 13.82 -0.74
N HIS A 108 21.25 12.71 -1.04
CA HIS A 108 21.10 12.22 -2.41
C HIS A 108 19.95 12.94 -3.14
N PRO A 109 20.15 13.54 -4.33
CA PRO A 109 19.18 14.44 -4.97
C PRO A 109 17.78 13.87 -5.21
N VAL A 110 17.68 12.59 -5.57
CA VAL A 110 16.39 11.92 -5.82
C VAL A 110 15.80 11.33 -4.55
N LEU A 111 16.66 10.80 -3.69
CA LEU A 111 16.21 10.02 -2.53
C LEU A 111 15.74 10.95 -1.42
N SER A 112 16.38 12.11 -1.27
CA SER A 112 15.99 13.14 -0.32
C SER A 112 14.55 13.61 -0.58
N CYS A 113 14.16 13.86 -1.83
CA CYS A 113 12.81 14.27 -2.20
C CYS A 113 11.78 13.23 -1.76
N LEU A 114 12.01 11.94 -2.08
CA LEU A 114 11.07 10.86 -1.76
C LEU A 114 11.02 10.56 -0.26
N LEU A 115 12.18 10.52 0.40
CA LEU A 115 12.30 10.20 1.83
C LEU A 115 11.66 11.28 2.71
N GLN A 116 11.74 12.56 2.31
CA GLN A 116 11.07 13.69 2.99
C GLN A 116 9.53 13.62 2.92
N GLN A 117 8.95 12.77 2.07
CA GLN A 117 7.50 12.52 2.02
C GLN A 117 7.05 11.34 2.89
N LEU A 118 8.00 10.63 3.50
CA LEU A 118 7.75 9.45 4.31
C LEU A 118 7.99 9.74 5.78
N ILE A 119 7.22 9.06 6.62
CA ILE A 119 7.33 9.14 8.07
C ILE A 119 8.36 8.11 8.54
N ILE A 120 9.33 8.54 9.32
CA ILE A 120 10.23 7.70 10.10
C ILE A 120 9.75 7.64 11.53
N VAL A 121 9.91 6.50 12.17
CA VAL A 121 9.68 6.30 13.60
C VAL A 121 10.92 5.71 14.25
N ARG A 122 11.19 6.14 15.49
CA ARG A 122 12.19 5.50 16.36
C ARG A 122 11.55 4.35 17.12
N ASP A 123 12.08 3.14 16.99
CA ASP A 123 11.40 1.95 17.51
C ASP A 123 11.52 1.79 19.03
N ALA A 124 12.64 2.18 19.65
CA ALA A 124 12.89 1.90 21.08
C ALA A 124 11.87 2.52 22.04
N ASP A 125 11.38 3.72 21.74
CA ASP A 125 10.47 4.48 22.60
C ASP A 125 9.23 5.00 21.86
N ARG A 126 9.23 4.95 20.52
CA ARG A 126 8.23 5.59 19.65
C ARG A 126 7.95 7.05 20.01
N SER A 127 8.92 7.70 20.66
CA SER A 127 8.82 9.07 21.14
C SER A 127 9.01 10.06 20.01
N ALA A 128 9.77 9.65 18.99
CA ALA A 128 10.10 10.46 17.82
C ALA A 128 9.52 9.82 16.55
N MET A 129 8.64 10.56 15.89
CA MET A 129 8.03 10.17 14.62
C MET A 129 7.83 11.39 13.73
N GLY A 130 8.24 11.31 12.47
CA GLY A 130 7.92 12.34 11.49
C GLY A 130 8.71 12.30 10.19
N TYR A 131 8.50 13.34 9.38
CA TYR A 131 9.19 13.51 8.11
C TYR A 131 10.66 13.88 8.36
N PRO A 132 11.62 13.13 7.82
CA PRO A 132 13.03 13.37 8.10
C PRO A 132 13.50 14.63 7.38
N CYS A 133 14.21 15.50 8.11
CA CYS A 133 14.80 16.72 7.59
C CYS A 133 16.21 16.93 8.16
N ARG A 134 17.06 17.65 7.42
CA ARG A 134 18.34 18.14 7.94
C ARG A 134 18.08 19.41 8.75
N LEU A 135 18.57 19.45 9.98
CA LEU A 135 18.55 20.65 10.80
C LEU A 135 19.78 21.51 10.48
N GLU A 136 19.57 22.80 10.25
CA GLU A 136 20.66 23.76 10.02
C GLU A 136 21.27 24.22 11.35
N GLY A 137 22.61 24.22 11.43
CA GLY A 137 23.36 24.67 12.61
C GLY A 137 24.84 24.88 12.27
N LYS A 138 25.59 25.57 13.14
CA LYS A 138 27.02 25.88 12.95
C LYS A 138 27.97 24.66 13.08
N GLY A 139 27.45 23.44 13.10
CA GLY A 139 28.20 22.20 13.38
C GLY A 139 27.87 21.07 12.41
N GLU A 140 28.10 19.82 12.83
CA GLU A 140 27.73 18.64 12.05
C GLU A 140 26.22 18.61 11.74
N PRO A 141 25.82 18.11 10.56
CA PRO A 141 24.41 18.02 10.19
C PRO A 141 23.66 17.12 11.18
N GLN A 142 22.56 17.63 11.72
CA GLN A 142 21.70 16.87 12.63
C GLN A 142 20.44 16.40 11.91
N LEU A 143 19.96 15.22 12.29
CA LEU A 143 18.69 14.69 11.83
C LEU A 143 17.56 15.27 12.68
N GLY A 144 16.53 15.80 12.02
CA GLY A 144 15.26 16.16 12.63
C GLY A 144 14.12 15.32 12.07
N LEU A 145 13.09 15.09 12.87
CA LEU A 145 11.81 14.52 12.43
C LEU A 145 10.72 15.56 12.64
N ARG A 146 10.13 16.04 11.54
CA ARG A 146 9.01 16.98 11.56
C ARG A 146 7.68 16.24 11.70
N SER A 147 6.98 16.52 12.79
CA SER A 147 5.64 15.99 13.08
C SER A 147 4.56 16.58 12.16
N TYR A 148 3.36 15.97 12.15
CA TYR A 148 2.19 16.50 11.44
C TYR A 148 1.74 17.88 11.95
N SER A 149 2.11 18.27 13.18
CA SER A 149 1.80 19.58 13.75
C SER A 149 2.84 20.65 13.38
N GLY A 150 3.89 20.28 12.64
CA GLY A 150 4.97 21.18 12.24
C GLY A 150 6.13 21.27 13.23
N ASN A 151 5.99 20.72 14.44
CA ASN A 151 7.08 20.65 15.41
C ASN A 151 8.15 19.68 14.94
N THR A 152 9.42 20.04 15.10
CA THR A 152 10.56 19.21 14.71
C THR A 152 11.36 18.78 15.92
N SER A 153 11.56 17.47 16.06
CA SER A 153 12.37 16.88 17.13
C SER A 153 13.72 16.45 16.58
N ALA A 154 14.81 16.85 17.23
CA ALA A 154 16.14 16.37 16.89
C ALA A 154 16.29 14.88 17.26
N VAL A 155 17.02 14.14 16.43
CA VAL A 155 17.37 12.74 16.67
C VAL A 155 18.87 12.66 16.92
N GLU A 156 19.22 11.97 18.01
CA GLU A 156 20.62 11.70 18.34
C GLU A 156 21.31 10.95 17.21
N LEU A 157 22.49 11.41 16.82
CA LEU A 157 23.24 10.79 15.73
C LEU A 157 23.54 9.30 16.02
N THR A 158 23.69 8.92 17.29
CA THR A 158 23.91 7.53 17.76
C THR A 158 22.71 6.58 17.60
N ALA A 159 21.54 7.09 17.22
CA ALA A 159 20.37 6.26 16.97
C ALA A 159 20.62 5.26 15.83
N LYS A 160 20.10 4.05 16.02
CA LYS A 160 20.28 2.87 15.13
C LYS A 160 19.02 2.01 15.03
N ASP A 161 17.91 2.58 15.48
CA ASP A 161 16.59 1.98 15.63
C ASP A 161 15.53 2.81 14.88
N LEU A 162 15.95 3.57 13.87
CA LEU A 162 15.03 4.32 13.01
C LEU A 162 14.50 3.41 11.92
N ARG A 163 13.22 3.49 11.61
CA ARG A 163 12.63 2.76 10.49
C ARG A 163 11.54 3.57 9.84
N LEU A 164 11.19 3.23 8.60
CA LEU A 164 9.98 3.77 8.00
C LEU A 164 8.77 3.32 8.83
N ALA A 165 7.93 4.27 9.21
CA ALA A 165 6.74 4.00 10.01
C ALA A 165 5.75 3.17 9.20
N HIS A 166 5.23 2.11 9.81
CA HIS A 166 4.14 1.31 9.28
C HIS A 166 2.81 1.89 9.80
N PRO A 167 1.66 1.76 9.09
CA PRO A 167 0.34 2.20 9.59
C PRO A 167 0.02 1.76 11.03
N HIS A 168 0.52 0.59 11.43
CA HIS A 168 0.39 0.09 12.79
C HIS A 168 0.95 1.07 13.84
N ASP A 169 2.07 1.75 13.56
CA ASP A 169 2.67 2.72 14.48
C ASP A 169 1.78 3.96 14.64
N LEU A 170 1.18 4.40 13.53
CA LEU A 170 0.27 5.54 13.50
C LEU A 170 -1.04 5.23 14.24
N TRP A 171 -1.52 3.99 14.08
CA TRP A 171 -2.68 3.48 14.78
C TRP A 171 -2.41 3.36 16.29
N GLN A 172 -1.29 2.76 16.67
CA GLN A 172 -0.92 2.57 18.07
C GLN A 172 -0.70 3.89 18.81
N THR A 173 -0.15 4.90 18.13
CA THR A 173 0.01 6.25 18.70
C THR A 173 -1.27 7.09 18.63
N LYS A 174 -2.36 6.57 18.04
CA LYS A 174 -3.63 7.29 17.82
C LYS A 174 -3.46 8.59 17.02
N THR A 175 -2.43 8.68 16.18
CA THR A 175 -2.11 9.88 15.38
C THR A 175 -2.45 9.71 13.90
N TRP A 176 -2.91 8.54 13.48
CA TRP A 176 -3.11 8.21 12.06
C TRP A 176 -3.94 9.23 11.28
N HIS A 177 -5.09 9.66 11.81
CA HIS A 177 -5.93 10.67 11.16
C HIS A 177 -5.26 12.03 11.04
N ALA A 178 -4.39 12.40 11.97
CA ALA A 178 -3.67 13.66 11.93
C ALA A 178 -2.64 13.67 10.78
N TRP A 179 -1.93 12.56 10.58
CA TRP A 179 -1.03 12.38 9.43
C TRP A 179 -1.77 12.39 8.08
N GLN A 180 -2.91 11.68 8.00
CA GLN A 180 -3.74 11.68 6.80
C GLN A 180 -4.24 13.09 6.47
N ARG A 181 -4.72 13.83 7.48
CA ARG A 181 -5.17 15.22 7.33
C ARG A 181 -4.05 16.14 6.88
N GLU A 182 -2.84 16.01 7.44
CA GLU A 182 -1.69 16.81 7.01
C GLU A 182 -1.40 16.59 5.53
N CYS A 183 -1.39 15.32 5.08
CA CYS A 183 -1.11 15.00 3.69
C CYS A 183 -2.06 15.72 2.73
N PHE A 184 -3.35 15.79 3.04
CA PHE A 184 -4.32 16.57 2.25
C PHE A 184 -4.11 18.08 2.38
N THR A 185 -3.83 18.57 3.59
CA THR A 185 -3.70 20.01 3.87
C THR A 185 -2.53 20.63 3.12
N VAL A 186 -1.40 19.92 3.04
CA VAL A 186 -0.17 20.42 2.39
C VAL A 186 0.06 19.82 1.00
N ALA A 187 -0.93 19.11 0.46
CA ALA A 187 -0.83 18.39 -0.82
C ALA A 187 0.42 17.48 -0.91
N ARG A 188 0.72 16.76 0.18
CA ARG A 188 1.85 15.84 0.24
C ARG A 188 1.58 14.60 -0.61
N THR A 189 2.53 14.28 -1.48
CA THR A 189 2.49 13.05 -2.30
C THR A 189 3.50 12.04 -1.77
N GLN A 190 3.03 10.93 -1.21
CA GLN A 190 3.91 9.87 -0.75
C GLN A 190 4.38 8.99 -1.92
N PRO A 191 5.64 8.50 -1.92
CA PRO A 191 6.19 7.67 -2.98
C PRO A 191 5.46 6.32 -3.15
N PHE A 192 4.81 5.86 -2.09
CA PHE A 192 3.93 4.71 -2.05
C PHE A 192 2.87 4.97 -0.96
N LYS A 193 1.82 4.15 -0.90
CA LYS A 193 0.84 4.23 0.19
C LYS A 193 1.53 3.90 1.51
N GLN A 194 1.81 4.89 2.35
CA GLN A 194 2.24 4.70 3.74
C GLN A 194 1.10 5.07 4.69
N VAL A 195 0.71 6.35 4.80
CA VAL A 195 -0.40 6.77 5.70
C VAL A 195 -1.78 6.39 5.17
N PHE A 196 -1.87 6.00 3.89
CA PHE A 196 -3.08 5.50 3.25
C PHE A 196 -3.01 4.01 2.97
N ARG A 197 -2.03 3.31 3.55
CA ARG A 197 -1.94 1.87 3.46
C ARG A 197 -2.94 1.22 4.40
N GLU A 198 -3.59 0.20 3.89
CA GLU A 198 -4.56 -0.62 4.59
C GLU A 198 -3.87 -1.36 5.75
N LEU A 199 -4.44 -1.26 6.96
CA LEU A 199 -3.92 -1.88 8.17
C LEU A 199 -4.82 -3.05 8.58
N TYR A 200 -4.22 -4.21 8.85
CA TYR A 200 -4.90 -5.37 9.39
C TYR A 200 -4.30 -5.70 10.75
N VAL A 201 -5.15 -5.71 11.78
CA VAL A 201 -4.76 -6.08 13.14
C VAL A 201 -5.33 -7.45 13.47
N CYS A 202 -4.64 -8.20 14.33
CA CYS A 202 -5.19 -9.43 14.90
C CYS A 202 -6.26 -9.01 15.92
N THR A 203 -7.47 -9.54 15.79
CA THR A 203 -8.60 -9.19 16.66
C THR A 203 -9.03 -10.39 17.49
N SER A 204 -9.89 -10.13 18.48
CA SER A 204 -10.57 -11.17 19.24
C SER A 204 -11.45 -12.07 18.37
N ASN A 205 -11.77 -11.66 17.13
CA ASN A 205 -12.59 -12.44 16.22
C ASN A 205 -11.84 -13.65 15.64
N GLU A 206 -10.52 -13.59 15.48
CA GLU A 206 -9.70 -14.69 14.95
C GLU A 206 -9.70 -15.92 15.87
N THR A 207 -9.71 -15.72 17.18
CA THR A 207 -9.56 -16.81 18.16
C THR A 207 -10.89 -17.45 18.59
N ARG A 208 -12.03 -16.97 18.05
CA ARG A 208 -13.38 -17.42 18.45
C ARG A 208 -13.68 -18.88 18.19
N HIS A 209 -12.97 -19.49 17.25
CA HIS A 209 -13.19 -20.87 16.84
C HIS A 209 -12.33 -21.88 17.61
N GLY A 210 -11.61 -21.43 18.65
CA GLY A 210 -10.94 -22.30 19.63
C GLY A 210 -9.48 -22.61 19.31
N ASP A 211 -8.96 -22.15 18.16
CA ASP A 211 -7.54 -22.22 17.81
C ASP A 211 -7.00 -20.79 17.68
N ASP A 212 -6.01 -20.44 18.50
CA ASP A 212 -5.40 -19.12 18.52
C ASP A 212 -4.19 -18.97 17.58
N ALA A 213 -3.79 -20.04 16.90
CA ALA A 213 -2.71 -20.06 15.91
C ALA A 213 -3.20 -19.89 14.47
N LEU A 214 -4.50 -20.05 14.22
CA LEU A 214 -5.10 -20.02 12.89
C LEU A 214 -6.00 -18.80 12.69
N SER A 215 -5.89 -18.15 11.54
CA SER A 215 -6.82 -17.11 11.12
C SER A 215 -7.66 -17.61 9.95
N GLN A 216 -8.98 -17.64 10.16
CA GLN A 216 -9.96 -18.04 9.15
C GLN A 216 -10.56 -16.83 8.40
N ARG A 217 -9.88 -15.68 8.43
CA ARG A 217 -10.40 -14.41 7.88
C ARG A 217 -10.82 -14.51 6.42
N TYR A 218 -10.09 -15.31 5.64
CA TYR A 218 -10.32 -15.51 4.21
C TYR A 218 -10.76 -16.93 3.87
N HIS A 219 -11.09 -17.74 4.88
CA HIS A 219 -11.48 -19.13 4.68
C HIS A 219 -12.72 -19.23 3.79
N GLY A 220 -12.67 -20.10 2.79
CA GLY A 220 -13.77 -20.36 1.85
C GLY A 220 -13.80 -19.43 0.63
N HIS A 221 -12.93 -18.42 0.54
CA HIS A 221 -12.88 -17.57 -0.64
C HIS A 221 -12.37 -18.32 -1.86
N GLN A 222 -13.09 -18.22 -2.97
CA GLN A 222 -12.70 -18.81 -4.25
C GLN A 222 -11.85 -17.83 -5.05
N VAL A 223 -10.68 -18.30 -5.51
CA VAL A 223 -9.73 -17.48 -6.26
C VAL A 223 -9.16 -18.21 -7.48
N GLN A 224 -8.91 -17.47 -8.56
CA GLN A 224 -8.30 -17.98 -9.79
C GLN A 224 -6.84 -18.36 -9.54
N GLN A 225 -6.47 -19.61 -9.87
CA GLN A 225 -5.14 -20.17 -9.58
C GLN A 225 -4.00 -19.33 -10.19
N ARG A 226 -3.99 -19.12 -11.51
CA ARG A 226 -2.89 -18.42 -12.21
C ARG A 226 -2.70 -16.99 -11.69
N GLN A 227 -3.80 -16.26 -11.53
CA GLN A 227 -3.76 -14.88 -11.07
C GLN A 227 -3.30 -14.79 -9.61
N SER A 228 -3.78 -15.70 -8.75
CA SER A 228 -3.35 -15.78 -7.34
C SER A 228 -1.86 -16.05 -7.23
N HIS A 229 -1.35 -17.07 -7.95
CA HIS A 229 0.09 -17.39 -7.95
C HIS A 229 0.95 -16.23 -8.47
N ALA A 230 0.50 -15.51 -9.51
CA ALA A 230 1.20 -14.34 -10.03
C ALA A 230 1.24 -13.18 -9.02
N LEU A 231 0.11 -12.87 -8.38
CA LEU A 231 0.01 -11.79 -7.37
C LEU A 231 0.86 -12.07 -6.14
N LEU A 232 0.83 -13.32 -5.66
CA LEU A 232 1.60 -13.82 -4.51
C LEU A 232 3.10 -13.88 -4.84
N GLY A 233 3.47 -14.42 -6.01
CA GLY A 233 4.86 -14.53 -6.45
C GLY A 233 5.57 -13.17 -6.54
N GLN A 234 4.88 -12.13 -7.02
CA GLN A 234 5.39 -10.76 -7.04
C GLN A 234 5.68 -10.19 -5.64
N ARG A 235 5.14 -10.80 -4.58
CA ARG A 235 5.29 -10.40 -3.17
C ARG A 235 6.21 -11.34 -2.38
N GLY A 236 6.90 -12.26 -3.06
CA GLY A 236 7.85 -13.19 -2.44
C GLY A 236 7.21 -14.38 -1.75
N TRP A 237 5.95 -14.69 -2.08
CA TRP A 237 5.33 -15.96 -1.70
C TRP A 237 5.76 -17.06 -2.67
N ILE A 238 5.92 -18.27 -2.14
CA ILE A 238 6.35 -19.46 -2.87
C ILE A 238 5.22 -20.49 -2.76
N VAL A 239 4.87 -21.12 -3.88
CA VAL A 239 3.92 -22.24 -3.90
C VAL A 239 4.60 -23.47 -3.35
N ASP A 240 3.94 -24.11 -2.39
CA ASP A 240 4.34 -25.34 -1.72
C ASP A 240 3.23 -26.38 -1.88
N TYR A 241 3.52 -27.48 -2.55
CA TYR A 241 2.47 -28.45 -2.92
C TYR A 241 1.85 -29.17 -1.73
N GLU A 242 2.53 -29.20 -0.59
CA GLU A 242 2.05 -29.86 0.63
C GLU A 242 1.35 -28.87 1.56
N GLU A 243 1.92 -27.67 1.74
CA GLU A 243 1.47 -26.72 2.77
C GLU A 243 0.56 -25.60 2.25
N GLY A 244 0.54 -25.34 0.94
CA GLY A 244 -0.19 -24.22 0.35
C GLY A 244 0.73 -23.18 -0.29
N VAL A 245 0.64 -21.93 0.13
CA VAL A 245 1.62 -20.91 -0.24
C VAL A 245 2.28 -20.37 1.01
N ARG A 246 3.60 -20.12 0.93
CA ARG A 246 4.38 -19.68 2.07
C ARG A 246 5.25 -18.47 1.78
N ARG A 247 5.48 -17.65 2.80
CA ARG A 247 6.38 -16.49 2.75
C ARG A 247 7.23 -16.42 4.02
N THR A 248 8.54 -16.28 3.84
CA THR A 248 9.49 -16.21 4.96
C THR A 248 9.82 -14.77 5.32
N PHE A 249 9.67 -14.44 6.59
CA PHE A 249 10.07 -13.19 7.23
C PHE A 249 11.38 -13.41 7.98
N HIS A 250 12.50 -13.20 7.28
CA HIS A 250 13.82 -13.59 7.78
C HIS A 250 14.25 -12.85 9.05
N ALA A 251 13.92 -11.56 9.19
CA ALA A 251 14.29 -10.76 10.34
C ALA A 251 13.55 -11.23 11.61
N GLU A 252 12.28 -11.62 11.45
CA GLU A 252 11.40 -12.10 12.51
C GLU A 252 11.53 -13.60 12.76
N LYS A 253 12.26 -14.32 11.88
CA LYS A 253 12.39 -15.79 11.89
C LYS A 253 11.02 -16.49 11.88
N LEU A 254 10.10 -15.97 11.08
CA LEU A 254 8.76 -16.55 10.90
C LEU A 254 8.52 -16.94 9.45
N THR A 255 7.67 -17.93 9.26
CA THR A 255 7.10 -18.28 7.95
C THR A 255 5.59 -18.17 8.05
N ALA A 256 4.98 -17.33 7.21
CA ALA A 256 3.54 -17.32 7.04
C ALA A 256 3.14 -18.41 6.04
N ILE A 257 2.06 -19.12 6.32
CA ILE A 257 1.48 -20.15 5.45
C ILE A 257 0.01 -19.83 5.25
N VAL A 258 -0.45 -20.09 4.03
CA VAL A 258 -1.86 -20.02 3.63
C VAL A 258 -2.20 -21.34 3.01
N SER A 259 -3.06 -22.11 3.67
CA SER A 259 -3.53 -23.39 3.16
C SER A 259 -4.65 -23.19 2.13
N PHE A 260 -4.95 -24.25 1.38
CA PHE A 260 -6.09 -24.30 0.46
C PHE A 260 -6.85 -25.61 0.68
N ILE A 261 -8.18 -25.55 0.73
CA ILE A 261 -9.03 -26.69 1.15
C ILE A 261 -8.79 -27.94 0.29
N HIS A 262 -8.52 -27.75 -1.01
CA HIS A 262 -8.28 -28.83 -1.98
C HIS A 262 -6.84 -28.81 -2.52
N GLY A 263 -5.91 -28.19 -1.79
CA GLY A 263 -4.54 -27.97 -2.24
C GLY A 263 -4.39 -26.80 -3.22
N VAL A 264 -3.17 -26.60 -3.71
CA VAL A 264 -2.76 -25.45 -4.55
C VAL A 264 -2.91 -25.67 -6.05
N PHE A 265 -3.58 -26.75 -6.44
CA PHE A 265 -3.76 -27.12 -7.83
C PHE A 265 -5.10 -27.81 -8.02
N THR A 266 -5.87 -27.38 -9.02
CA THR A 266 -7.05 -28.11 -9.48
C THR A 266 -6.82 -28.68 -10.89
N PRO A 267 -7.20 -29.95 -11.15
CA PRO A 267 -7.13 -30.50 -12.50
C PRO A 267 -7.83 -29.59 -13.51
N ASN A 268 -7.14 -29.28 -14.60
CA ASN A 268 -7.58 -28.37 -15.68
C ASN A 268 -7.75 -26.89 -15.31
N GLU A 269 -7.41 -26.44 -14.09
CA GLU A 269 -7.55 -25.04 -13.63
C GLU A 269 -8.98 -24.45 -13.74
N VAL A 270 -10.01 -25.30 -13.91
CA VAL A 270 -11.39 -24.88 -14.17
C VAL A 270 -12.12 -24.44 -12.90
N GLU A 271 -11.76 -25.02 -11.74
CA GLU A 271 -12.53 -24.86 -10.49
C GLU A 271 -12.00 -23.75 -9.56
N GLY A 272 -10.84 -23.15 -9.87
CA GLY A 272 -10.19 -22.18 -8.98
C GLY A 272 -9.55 -22.84 -7.75
N LEU A 273 -9.15 -22.03 -6.76
CA LEU A 273 -8.62 -22.47 -5.47
C LEU A 273 -9.51 -21.94 -4.35
N THR A 274 -9.75 -22.75 -3.32
CA THR A 274 -10.46 -22.29 -2.13
C THR A 274 -9.47 -21.99 -1.01
N VAL A 275 -9.39 -20.72 -0.62
CA VAL A 275 -8.51 -20.27 0.48
C VAL A 275 -8.90 -20.97 1.79
N GLY A 276 -7.90 -21.54 2.45
CA GLY A 276 -7.99 -22.21 3.74
C GLY A 276 -7.69 -21.26 4.90
N ASP A 277 -6.91 -21.76 5.85
CA ASP A 277 -6.46 -21.03 7.04
C ASP A 277 -5.13 -20.31 6.80
N VAL A 278 -4.91 -19.23 7.54
CA VAL A 278 -3.64 -18.50 7.58
C VAL A 278 -2.99 -18.71 8.93
N PHE A 279 -1.73 -19.12 8.94
CA PHE A 279 -0.99 -19.37 10.19
C PHE A 279 0.50 -19.07 10.05
N PHE A 280 1.19 -19.04 11.18
CA PHE A 280 2.60 -18.64 11.26
C PHE A 280 3.40 -19.70 11.99
N LEU A 281 4.51 -20.11 11.38
CA LEU A 281 5.47 -21.04 11.96
C LEU A 281 6.74 -20.31 12.39
N GLN A 282 7.32 -20.72 13.52
CA GLN A 282 8.71 -20.41 13.81
C GLN A 282 9.62 -21.09 12.79
N ARG A 283 10.48 -20.32 12.13
CA ARG A 283 11.33 -20.81 11.03
C ARG A 283 12.22 -22.00 11.45
N ASP A 284 12.78 -21.96 12.65
CA ASP A 284 13.77 -22.93 13.09
C ASP A 284 13.14 -24.22 13.65
N SER A 285 11.92 -24.13 14.19
CA SER A 285 11.24 -25.25 14.87
C SER A 285 10.03 -25.80 14.12
N TYR A 286 9.56 -25.09 13.09
CA TYR A 286 8.32 -25.35 12.35
C TYR A 286 7.07 -25.44 13.24
N LYS A 287 7.13 -24.87 14.45
CA LYS A 287 5.99 -24.86 15.37
C LYS A 287 5.07 -23.69 15.08
N PRO A 288 3.74 -23.92 15.01
CA PRO A 288 2.75 -22.84 15.00
C PRO A 288 2.92 -21.93 16.20
N ILE A 289 2.71 -20.63 15.98
CA ILE A 289 2.64 -19.63 17.05
C ILE A 289 1.26 -19.01 17.11
N ALA A 290 0.84 -18.62 18.31
CA ALA A 290 -0.38 -17.87 18.50
C ALA A 290 -0.34 -16.57 17.68
N LEU A 291 -1.44 -16.21 17.02
CA LEU A 291 -1.56 -15.02 16.19
C LEU A 291 -1.25 -13.74 16.97
N ALA A 292 -1.61 -13.70 18.26
CA ALA A 292 -1.30 -12.59 19.17
C ALA A 292 0.21 -12.39 19.39
N SER A 293 1.04 -13.42 19.13
CA SER A 293 2.50 -13.35 19.23
C SER A 293 3.18 -12.97 17.91
N VAL A 294 2.42 -12.91 16.81
CA VAL A 294 2.95 -12.49 15.50
C VAL A 294 3.19 -10.97 15.52
N PRO A 295 4.36 -10.48 15.08
CA PRO A 295 4.59 -9.04 14.97
C PRO A 295 3.48 -8.37 14.14
N PRO A 296 2.82 -7.31 14.64
CA PRO A 296 1.65 -6.72 13.97
C PRO A 296 1.89 -6.29 12.53
N ARG A 297 3.11 -5.85 12.20
CA ARG A 297 3.53 -5.56 10.82
C ARG A 297 3.48 -6.80 9.94
N VAL A 298 4.06 -7.92 10.39
CA VAL A 298 4.07 -9.18 9.65
C VAL A 298 2.65 -9.69 9.44
N PHE A 299 1.83 -9.68 10.49
CA PHE A 299 0.42 -10.03 10.39
C PHE A 299 -0.31 -9.13 9.38
N SER A 300 -0.11 -7.81 9.48
CA SER A 300 -0.76 -6.84 8.59
C SER A 300 -0.40 -7.04 7.13
N GLU A 301 0.90 -7.22 6.85
CA GLU A 301 1.39 -7.41 5.48
C GLU A 301 0.95 -8.74 4.88
N THR A 302 0.94 -9.83 5.67
CA THR A 302 0.37 -11.11 5.24
C THR A 302 -1.11 -11.00 4.88
N MET A 303 -1.90 -10.37 5.77
CA MET A 303 -3.34 -10.23 5.55
C MET A 303 -3.65 -9.28 4.40
N ARG A 304 -2.81 -8.26 4.19
CA ARG A 304 -2.92 -7.33 3.06
C ARG A 304 -2.60 -7.99 1.72
N ASP A 305 -1.61 -8.88 1.67
CA ASP A 305 -1.30 -9.65 0.47
C ASP A 305 -2.47 -10.56 0.09
N LEU A 306 -3.05 -11.22 1.09
CA LEU A 306 -4.23 -12.06 0.90
C LEU A 306 -5.47 -11.28 0.50
N ASP A 307 -5.70 -10.13 1.11
CA ASP A 307 -6.81 -9.26 0.74
C ASP A 307 -6.75 -8.87 -0.75
N LEU A 308 -5.56 -8.57 -1.26
CA LEU A 308 -5.36 -8.31 -2.68
C LEU A 308 -5.73 -9.53 -3.54
N VAL A 309 -5.30 -10.73 -3.14
CA VAL A 309 -5.61 -11.96 -3.87
C VAL A 309 -7.12 -12.21 -3.90
N VAL A 310 -7.78 -12.19 -2.75
CA VAL A 310 -9.24 -12.42 -2.69
C VAL A 310 -10.05 -11.30 -3.34
N SER A 311 -9.47 -10.11 -3.54
CA SER A 311 -10.15 -8.98 -4.18
C SER A 311 -9.95 -8.97 -5.70
N VAL A 312 -8.74 -9.27 -6.18
CA VAL A 312 -8.37 -9.17 -7.60
C VAL A 312 -8.53 -10.50 -8.33
N ALA A 313 -8.21 -11.61 -7.67
CA ALA A 313 -8.27 -12.93 -8.24
C ALA A 313 -9.54 -13.69 -7.82
N HIS A 314 -10.55 -13.02 -7.30
CA HIS A 314 -11.81 -13.69 -6.93
C HIS A 314 -12.44 -14.39 -8.15
N SER A 315 -12.97 -15.58 -7.94
CA SER A 315 -13.66 -16.36 -8.97
C SER A 315 -15.12 -16.56 -8.59
N GLY A 316 -16.02 -15.87 -9.27
CA GLY A 316 -17.44 -16.25 -9.30
C GLY A 316 -17.63 -17.25 -10.43
N GLY A 317 -17.75 -18.55 -10.12
CA GLY A 317 -18.13 -19.62 -11.05
C GLY A 317 -17.51 -19.65 -12.46
N VAL A 318 -16.63 -20.63 -12.70
CA VAL A 318 -16.18 -21.20 -14.01
C VAL A 318 -15.54 -20.27 -15.07
N ASP A 319 -15.67 -18.94 -15.03
CA ASP A 319 -15.12 -18.05 -16.06
C ASP A 319 -14.17 -16.95 -15.50
N PRO A 320 -12.93 -16.81 -16.00
CA PRO A 320 -12.01 -15.74 -15.63
C PRO A 320 -12.52 -14.31 -15.88
N GLU A 321 -13.34 -14.10 -16.92
CA GLU A 321 -14.02 -12.82 -17.17
C GLU A 321 -15.15 -12.55 -16.15
N ALA A 322 -15.55 -13.57 -15.38
CA ALA A 322 -16.60 -13.45 -14.39
C ALA A 322 -16.24 -12.55 -13.22
N SER A 323 -14.97 -12.19 -13.00
CA SER A 323 -14.60 -11.34 -11.85
C SER A 323 -15.28 -9.96 -11.90
N THR A 324 -15.39 -9.34 -13.08
CA THR A 324 -16.08 -8.05 -13.25
C THR A 324 -17.59 -8.22 -13.28
N SER A 325 -18.10 -9.19 -14.03
CA SER A 325 -19.55 -9.45 -14.11
C SER A 325 -20.13 -9.91 -12.77
N THR A 326 -19.35 -10.59 -11.94
CA THR A 326 -19.72 -10.97 -10.57
C THR A 326 -19.76 -9.76 -9.64
N VAL A 327 -18.82 -8.81 -9.75
CA VAL A 327 -18.85 -7.56 -8.98
C VAL A 327 -20.08 -6.72 -9.36
N GLU A 328 -20.37 -6.61 -10.66
CA GLU A 328 -21.56 -5.91 -11.17
C GLU A 328 -22.85 -6.57 -10.71
N MET A 329 -22.95 -7.90 -10.81
CA MET A 329 -24.09 -8.67 -10.31
C MET A 329 -24.27 -8.46 -8.79
N ARG A 330 -23.22 -8.58 -7.99
CA ARG A 330 -23.29 -8.37 -6.54
C ARG A 330 -23.64 -6.92 -6.19
N SER A 331 -23.19 -5.94 -6.97
CA SER A 331 -23.59 -4.54 -6.85
C SER A 331 -25.09 -4.37 -7.05
N ALA A 332 -25.63 -4.91 -8.15
CA ALA A 332 -27.06 -4.86 -8.45
C ALA A 332 -27.89 -5.54 -7.36
N LEU A 333 -27.50 -6.73 -6.92
CA LEU A 333 -28.21 -7.46 -5.86
C LEU A 333 -28.17 -6.75 -4.52
N ALA A 334 -27.01 -6.21 -4.14
CA ALA A 334 -26.89 -5.45 -2.91
C ALA A 334 -27.72 -4.15 -2.97
N SER A 335 -27.75 -3.47 -4.12
CA SER A 335 -28.56 -2.27 -4.35
C SER A 335 -30.05 -2.55 -4.25
N GLU A 336 -30.54 -3.59 -4.91
CA GLU A 336 -31.94 -4.03 -4.81
C GLU A 336 -32.29 -4.45 -3.39
N THR A 337 -31.41 -5.19 -2.72
CA THR A 337 -31.62 -5.58 -1.32
C THR A 337 -31.69 -4.38 -0.39
N CYS A 338 -30.82 -3.38 -0.58
CA CYS A 338 -30.88 -2.13 0.20
C CYS A 338 -32.21 -1.40 -0.04
N THR A 339 -32.65 -1.32 -1.29
CA THR A 339 -33.94 -0.70 -1.67
C THR A 339 -35.12 -1.41 -1.00
N LEU A 340 -35.17 -2.74 -1.07
CA LEU A 340 -36.22 -3.56 -0.44
C LEU A 340 -36.24 -3.43 1.09
N LEU A 341 -35.09 -3.21 1.72
CA LEU A 341 -34.95 -3.09 3.17
C LEU A 341 -35.02 -1.64 3.67
N GLY A 342 -35.26 -0.66 2.79
CA GLY A 342 -35.29 0.77 3.14
C GLY A 342 -33.96 1.30 3.65
N ILE A 343 -32.84 0.78 3.13
CA ILE A 343 -31.48 1.19 3.49
C ILE A 343 -31.00 2.25 2.49
N GLU A 344 -30.89 3.51 2.94
CA GLU A 344 -30.55 4.66 2.08
C GLU A 344 -29.09 5.13 2.26
N ASN A 345 -28.41 4.69 3.32
CA ASN A 345 -27.06 5.12 3.69
C ASN A 345 -25.93 4.30 3.01
N VAL A 346 -26.20 3.74 1.83
CA VAL A 346 -25.25 2.93 1.05
C VAL A 346 -25.13 3.51 -0.36
N THR A 347 -23.90 3.77 -0.80
CA THR A 347 -23.58 4.23 -2.15
C THR A 347 -22.64 3.25 -2.83
N PHE A 348 -22.99 2.74 -4.01
CA PHE A 348 -22.15 1.84 -4.79
C PHE A 348 -21.25 2.63 -5.74
N LYS A 349 -19.93 2.42 -5.67
CA LYS A 349 -18.93 3.04 -6.56
C LYS A 349 -17.87 2.03 -6.97
N SER A 350 -17.73 1.82 -8.28
CA SER A 350 -16.80 0.84 -8.85
C SER A 350 -17.01 -0.55 -8.21
N SER A 351 -15.99 -1.13 -7.59
CA SER A 351 -16.06 -2.43 -6.92
C SER A 351 -16.42 -2.34 -5.43
N HIS A 352 -16.97 -1.24 -4.94
CA HIS A 352 -17.22 -1.03 -3.51
C HIS A 352 -18.63 -0.54 -3.20
N ALA A 353 -19.14 -0.97 -2.05
CA ALA A 353 -20.25 -0.33 -1.34
C ALA A 353 -19.69 0.58 -0.24
N LEU A 354 -19.98 1.88 -0.32
CA LEU A 354 -19.63 2.88 0.68
C LEU A 354 -20.83 3.09 1.61
N ILE A 355 -20.61 2.93 2.91
CA ILE A 355 -21.68 2.90 3.90
C ILE A 355 -21.44 4.02 4.92
N SER A 356 -22.44 4.89 5.09
CA SER A 356 -22.46 5.89 6.16
C SER A 356 -23.26 5.35 7.34
N GLY A 357 -22.62 4.54 8.17
CA GLY A 357 -23.21 4.00 9.40
C GLY A 357 -23.38 5.07 10.48
N SER A 358 -24.04 4.70 11.57
CA SER A 358 -24.26 5.56 12.75
C SER A 358 -23.03 5.64 13.66
N LEU A 359 -22.21 4.59 13.69
CA LEU A 359 -20.98 4.49 14.49
C LEU A 359 -19.74 4.83 13.64
N SER A 360 -19.71 4.46 12.35
CA SER A 360 -18.60 4.80 11.47
C SER A 360 -18.96 4.80 9.98
N HIS A 361 -17.98 5.15 9.14
CA HIS A 361 -18.09 4.97 7.70
C HIS A 361 -17.33 3.72 7.28
N TYR A 362 -17.87 2.97 6.33
CA TYR A 362 -17.31 1.70 5.88
C TYR A 362 -17.20 1.63 4.37
N SER A 363 -16.23 0.85 3.89
CA SER A 363 -16.15 0.41 2.51
C SER A 363 -16.15 -1.12 2.50
N VAL A 364 -17.06 -1.72 1.73
CA VAL A 364 -17.12 -3.16 1.51
C VAL A 364 -16.75 -3.46 0.07
N HIS A 365 -15.72 -4.26 -0.15
CA HIS A 365 -15.35 -4.69 -1.50
C HIS A 365 -16.34 -5.75 -2.00
N LEU A 366 -16.95 -5.52 -3.15
CA LEU A 366 -18.01 -6.38 -3.70
C LEU A 366 -17.45 -7.70 -4.25
N GLY A 367 -16.15 -7.78 -4.55
CA GLY A 367 -15.46 -9.00 -5.01
C GLY A 367 -15.07 -9.95 -3.87
N SER A 368 -14.64 -9.40 -2.73
CA SER A 368 -14.05 -10.16 -1.62
C SER A 368 -14.87 -10.09 -0.34
N ALA A 369 -15.86 -9.22 -0.22
CA ALA A 369 -16.52 -8.93 1.05
C ALA A 369 -15.56 -8.42 2.16
N SER A 370 -14.35 -7.98 1.80
CA SER A 370 -13.43 -7.30 2.70
C SER A 370 -14.00 -5.95 3.13
N VAL A 371 -13.80 -5.59 4.40
CA VAL A 371 -14.39 -4.40 5.01
C VAL A 371 -13.31 -3.49 5.55
N HIS A 372 -13.38 -2.20 5.26
CA HIS A 372 -12.52 -1.17 5.83
C HIS A 372 -13.32 -0.07 6.50
N ARG A 373 -12.88 0.36 7.69
CA ARG A 373 -13.38 1.59 8.33
C ARG A 373 -12.74 2.81 7.69
N GLN A 374 -13.51 3.88 7.52
CA GLN A 374 -13.07 5.12 6.94
C GLN A 374 -13.30 6.30 7.91
N PRO A 375 -12.25 6.99 8.35
CA PRO A 375 -10.85 6.59 8.27
C PRO A 375 -10.53 5.44 9.27
N GLY A 376 -9.58 4.55 8.95
CA GLY A 376 -9.23 3.43 9.83
C GLY A 376 -8.65 2.21 9.12
N GLY A 377 -8.63 1.08 9.84
CA GLY A 377 -8.13 -0.21 9.36
C GLY A 377 -9.22 -1.13 8.81
N ALA A 378 -8.82 -2.35 8.45
CA ALA A 378 -9.72 -3.43 8.07
C ALA A 378 -10.53 -3.94 9.25
N LEU A 379 -11.78 -4.34 9.00
CA LEU A 379 -12.66 -5.02 9.97
C LEU A 379 -12.66 -6.52 9.72
N CYS A 380 -12.30 -7.27 10.74
CA CYS A 380 -12.40 -8.73 10.79
C CYS A 380 -13.83 -9.13 11.17
N ILE A 381 -14.66 -9.37 10.14
CA ILE A 381 -16.01 -9.94 10.31
C ILE A 381 -15.99 -11.33 9.67
N ILE A 382 -15.86 -12.36 10.51
CA ILE A 382 -15.90 -13.77 10.10
C ILE A 382 -17.35 -14.26 10.16
N PRO A 383 -17.89 -14.82 9.08
CA PRO A 383 -19.25 -15.32 9.06
C PRO A 383 -19.40 -16.52 10.01
N VAL A 384 -20.27 -16.39 11.00
CA VAL A 384 -20.70 -17.53 11.82
C VAL A 384 -21.74 -18.31 11.01
N HIS A 385 -21.36 -19.48 10.50
CA HIS A 385 -22.26 -20.39 9.79
C HIS A 385 -23.18 -21.11 10.79
N ALA A 386 -23.94 -20.35 11.59
CA ALA A 386 -24.98 -20.93 12.42
C ALA A 386 -26.11 -21.42 11.50
N GLN A 387 -26.32 -22.74 11.46
CA GLN A 387 -27.32 -23.44 10.65
C GLN A 387 -28.77 -22.99 10.87
N HIS A 388 -29.05 -22.07 11.79
CA HIS A 388 -30.41 -21.65 12.12
C HIS A 388 -30.47 -20.18 12.51
N ARG A 389 -30.70 -19.27 11.55
CA ARG A 389 -31.49 -18.02 11.72
C ARG A 389 -31.60 -17.24 10.40
N GLY A 390 -32.84 -16.93 10.04
CA GLY A 390 -33.21 -15.93 9.02
C GLY A 390 -32.65 -16.20 7.62
N ARG A 391 -33.37 -16.97 6.80
CA ARG A 391 -33.11 -17.04 5.37
C ARG A 391 -33.40 -15.67 4.76
N ILE A 392 -32.37 -14.85 4.54
CA ILE A 392 -32.45 -13.80 3.53
C ILE A 392 -32.68 -14.53 2.21
N PHE A 393 -33.84 -14.28 1.60
CA PHE A 393 -34.13 -14.81 0.27
C PHE A 393 -33.20 -14.11 -0.72
N LEU A 394 -32.25 -14.87 -1.27
CA LEU A 394 -31.47 -14.47 -2.44
C LEU A 394 -32.00 -15.30 -3.60
N PRO A 395 -32.33 -14.72 -4.76
CA PRO A 395 -32.95 -15.44 -5.87
C PRO A 395 -31.97 -16.32 -6.66
N PHE A 396 -30.97 -16.92 -6.00
CA PHE A 396 -29.95 -17.81 -6.59
C PHE A 396 -29.54 -18.92 -5.62
N ALA A 397 -29.00 -20.02 -6.16
CA ALA A 397 -28.54 -21.18 -5.39
C ALA A 397 -27.16 -20.95 -4.72
N ASP A 398 -26.38 -19.98 -5.20
CA ASP A 398 -25.01 -19.74 -4.73
C ASP A 398 -24.97 -18.95 -3.42
N ASN A 399 -24.20 -19.45 -2.45
CA ASN A 399 -23.96 -18.79 -1.16
C ASN A 399 -23.03 -17.57 -1.27
N ASP A 400 -22.38 -17.38 -2.42
CA ASP A 400 -21.27 -16.46 -2.64
C ASP A 400 -21.65 -14.95 -2.52
N PRO A 401 -22.79 -14.45 -3.07
CA PRO A 401 -23.25 -13.07 -2.84
C PRO A 401 -23.69 -12.78 -1.40
N LYS A 402 -24.01 -13.83 -0.62
CA LYS A 402 -24.62 -13.70 0.71
C LYS A 402 -23.71 -13.01 1.70
N THR A 403 -22.40 -13.30 1.66
CA THR A 403 -21.42 -12.70 2.58
C THR A 403 -21.32 -11.19 2.37
N VAL A 404 -21.25 -10.74 1.11
CA VAL A 404 -21.20 -9.31 0.76
C VAL A 404 -22.46 -8.59 1.25
N ILE A 405 -23.64 -9.10 0.88
CA ILE A 405 -24.94 -8.49 1.22
C ILE A 405 -25.13 -8.45 2.74
N THR A 406 -24.81 -9.53 3.45
CA THR A 406 -24.95 -9.60 4.92
C THR A 406 -24.07 -8.55 5.60
N LYS A 407 -22.82 -8.37 5.15
CA LYS A 407 -21.92 -7.35 5.70
C LYS A 407 -22.43 -5.94 5.42
N ILE A 408 -22.92 -5.66 4.21
CA ILE A 408 -23.50 -4.36 3.87
C ILE A 408 -24.69 -4.03 4.78
N ILE A 409 -25.65 -4.95 4.92
CA ILE A 409 -26.83 -4.73 5.78
C ILE A 409 -26.42 -4.53 7.24
N THR A 410 -25.51 -5.38 7.74
CA THR A 410 -25.03 -5.31 9.14
C THR A 410 -24.37 -3.97 9.43
N LEU A 411 -23.54 -3.47 8.51
CA LEU A 411 -22.80 -2.21 8.69
C LEU A 411 -23.67 -0.98 8.41
N ALA A 412 -24.66 -1.08 7.52
CA ALA A 412 -25.63 -0.02 7.31
C ALA A 412 -26.50 0.23 8.55
N ARG A 413 -26.68 -0.81 9.38
CA ARG A 413 -27.36 -0.77 10.69
C ARG A 413 -26.38 -1.03 11.84
N ASP A 414 -25.20 -0.42 11.78
CA ASP A 414 -24.13 -0.66 12.76
C ASP A 414 -24.53 -0.39 14.23
N HIS A 415 -25.49 0.51 14.48
CA HIS A 415 -26.08 0.74 15.81
C HIS A 415 -26.85 -0.48 16.37
N GLU A 416 -27.24 -1.44 15.55
CA GLU A 416 -27.89 -2.70 15.96
C GLU A 416 -26.88 -3.81 16.28
N ILE A 417 -25.59 -3.60 16.00
CA ILE A 417 -24.54 -4.60 16.25
C ILE A 417 -24.39 -4.80 17.75
N LYS A 418 -24.57 -6.05 18.21
CA LYS A 418 -24.37 -6.47 19.61
C LYS A 418 -23.12 -7.31 19.82
N ASP A 419 -22.47 -7.72 18.74
CA ASP A 419 -21.30 -8.56 18.79
C ASP A 419 -20.11 -7.75 19.34
N PRO A 420 -19.57 -8.10 20.52
CA PRO A 420 -18.49 -7.33 21.14
C PRO A 420 -17.19 -7.36 20.34
N SER A 421 -16.87 -8.41 19.56
CA SER A 421 -15.64 -8.39 18.75
C SER A 421 -15.74 -7.43 17.57
N ILE A 422 -16.95 -7.22 17.04
CA ILE A 422 -17.17 -6.26 15.95
C ILE A 422 -17.18 -4.85 16.52
N LEU A 423 -17.86 -4.63 17.66
CA LEU A 423 -17.90 -3.32 18.32
C LEU A 423 -16.52 -2.83 18.78
N GLU A 424 -15.68 -3.72 19.31
CA GLU A 424 -14.29 -3.40 19.70
C GLU A 424 -13.45 -2.87 18.54
N GLN A 425 -13.77 -3.26 17.30
CA GLN A 425 -13.07 -2.80 16.10
C GLN A 425 -13.64 -1.48 15.56
N ILE A 426 -14.88 -1.13 15.92
CA ILE A 426 -15.59 0.06 15.41
C ILE A 426 -15.38 1.25 16.34
N LEU A 427 -15.56 1.04 17.66
CA LEU A 427 -15.42 2.03 18.72
C LEU A 427 -13.95 2.30 19.06
#